data_AF-A0A2D5UTB6-F1
#
_entry.id   AF-A0A2D5UTB6-F1
#
_cell.length_a   1.000
_cell.length_b   1.000
_cell.length_c   1.000
_cell.angle_alpha   90.00
_cell.angle_beta   90.00
_cell.angle_gamma   90.00
#
_symmetry.space_group_name_H-M   'P 1'
#
loop_
_entity.id
_entity.type
_entity.pdbx_description
1 polymer ?
#
loop_
_entity_poly.entity_id
_entity_poly.type
_entity_poly.pdbx_seq_one_letter_code
_entity_poly.pdbx_strand_id
1 'polypeptide(L)'
;LILAHGGVDGWWSERTWELCLQVAAAHPNVYLETGQWWTELYEKPLRDPNIGAERLIWGTDWGAAHPVQWWPGGYPTTYFDQSRKEGIPAHQIDIFGHSLRWLDKLDIPQDDLNLILGGNAVKIIKLEDKMPHTRMFKQFLL
;
A
#
# COMPACT_ATOMS: atom_id res chain seq x y z
N LEU A 1 5.97 13.56 3.82
CA LEU A 1 5.72 12.68 4.98
C LEU A 1 5.14 11.38 4.45
N ILE A 2 5.55 10.24 4.99
CA ILE A 2 4.99 8.93 4.65
C ILE A 2 4.36 8.37 5.92
N LEU A 3 3.10 7.95 5.85
CA LEU A 3 2.44 7.24 6.93
C LEU A 3 2.66 5.74 6.71
N ALA A 4 3.45 5.13 7.59
CA ALA A 4 3.84 3.73 7.52
C ALA A 4 2.59 2.83 7.53
N HIS A 5 2.60 1.87 6.60
CA HIS A 5 1.52 0.93 6.31
C HIS A 5 0.12 1.56 6.18
N GLY A 6 0.04 2.89 5.96
CA GLY A 6 -1.21 3.61 5.79
C GLY A 6 -2.17 3.41 6.95
N GLY A 7 -1.64 3.17 8.16
CA GLY A 7 -2.41 2.89 9.36
C GLY A 7 -2.84 1.43 9.58
N VAL A 8 -2.51 0.50 8.68
CA VAL A 8 -2.79 -0.93 8.81
C VAL A 8 -1.48 -1.69 8.99
N ASP A 9 -1.09 -1.96 10.22
CA ASP A 9 0.13 -2.67 10.54
C ASP A 9 -0.13 -3.80 11.54
N GLY A 10 0.05 -5.04 11.09
CA GLY A 10 -0.08 -6.22 11.93
C GLY A 10 -1.42 -6.31 12.67
N TRP A 11 -2.52 -5.83 12.06
CA TRP A 11 -3.89 -5.88 12.59
C TRP A 11 -4.94 -5.64 11.48
N TRP A 12 -6.20 -6.01 11.72
CA TRP A 12 -7.29 -5.90 10.71
C TRP A 12 -8.22 -4.68 10.86
N SER A 13 -8.07 -3.87 11.91
CA SER A 13 -8.94 -2.70 12.10
C SER A 13 -8.60 -1.55 11.16
N GLU A 14 -9.62 -1.06 10.47
CA GLU A 14 -9.53 0.08 9.54
C GLU A 14 -9.54 1.45 10.23
N ARG A 15 -9.62 1.53 11.56
CA ARG A 15 -9.77 2.81 12.28
C ARG A 15 -8.61 3.77 12.03
N THR A 16 -7.38 3.28 12.12
CA THR A 16 -6.20 4.11 11.91
C THR A 16 -6.02 4.43 10.43
N TRP A 17 -6.36 3.48 9.55
CA TRP A 17 -6.41 3.71 8.11
C TRP A 17 -7.31 4.89 7.74
N GLU A 18 -8.53 4.94 8.28
CA GLU A 18 -9.45 6.06 8.08
C GLU A 18 -8.85 7.42 8.51
N LEU A 19 -8.15 7.45 9.64
CA LEU A 19 -7.47 8.66 10.11
C LEU A 19 -6.29 9.04 9.20
N CYS A 20 -5.54 8.06 8.71
CA CYS A 20 -4.46 8.28 7.75
C CYS A 20 -4.99 8.87 6.43
N LEU A 21 -6.14 8.40 5.93
CA LEU A 21 -6.77 8.96 4.75
C LEU A 21 -7.16 10.43 4.95
N GLN A 22 -7.73 10.78 6.10
CA GLN A 22 -8.07 12.18 6.41
C GLN A 22 -6.86 13.10 6.36
N VAL A 23 -5.73 12.67 6.93
CA VAL A 23 -4.48 13.43 6.91
C VAL A 23 -3.92 13.54 5.49
N ALA A 24 -3.95 12.45 4.72
CA ALA A 24 -3.48 12.46 3.33
C ALA A 24 -4.31 13.39 2.44
N ALA A 25 -5.64 13.35 2.55
CA ALA A 25 -6.54 14.22 1.79
C ALA A 25 -6.36 15.70 2.17
N ALA A 26 -6.05 16.00 3.43
CA ALA A 26 -5.86 17.38 3.89
C ALA A 26 -4.49 17.98 3.52
N HIS A 27 -3.50 17.16 3.16
CA HIS A 27 -2.12 17.61 3.02
C HIS A 27 -1.43 17.05 1.76
N PRO A 28 -1.08 17.91 0.77
CA PRO A 28 -0.52 17.49 -0.52
C PRO A 28 0.95 17.04 -0.47
N ASN A 29 1.49 16.77 0.72
CA ASN A 29 2.85 16.24 0.91
C ASN A 29 2.86 15.00 1.80
N VAL A 30 1.69 14.40 2.03
CA VAL A 30 1.50 13.17 2.78
C VAL A 30 1.23 12.02 1.82
N TYR A 31 1.91 10.90 2.03
CA TYR A 31 1.79 9.67 1.26
C TYR A 31 1.45 8.50 2.19
N LEU A 32 0.82 7.46 1.64
CA LEU A 32 0.38 6.27 2.37
C LEU A 32 1.15 5.06 1.84
N GLU A 33 1.82 4.33 2.72
CA GLU A 33 2.42 3.04 2.36
C GLU A 33 1.36 1.93 2.43
N THR A 34 1.20 1.12 1.38
CA THR A 34 0.01 0.26 1.23
C THR A 34 0.30 -1.23 1.17
N GLY A 35 1.52 -1.70 1.36
CA GLY A 35 1.81 -3.13 1.09
C GLY A 35 1.23 -4.09 2.12
N GLN A 36 0.72 -3.61 3.26
CA GLN A 36 -0.11 -4.44 4.17
C GLN A 36 -1.62 -4.36 3.89
N TRP A 37 -2.05 -3.54 2.92
CA TRP A 37 -3.47 -3.37 2.62
C TRP A 37 -4.04 -4.53 1.81
N TRP A 38 -5.20 -5.03 2.21
CA TRP A 38 -6.04 -5.84 1.33
C TRP A 38 -6.72 -4.99 0.26
N THR A 39 -7.22 -5.63 -0.80
CA THR A 39 -7.71 -4.98 -2.03
C THR A 39 -8.74 -3.88 -1.76
N GLU A 40 -9.69 -4.13 -0.87
CA GLU A 40 -10.83 -3.24 -0.60
C GLU A 40 -10.39 -1.90 0.02
N LEU A 41 -9.24 -1.85 0.72
CA LEU A 41 -8.70 -0.61 1.30
C LEU A 41 -8.20 0.37 0.25
N TYR A 42 -7.96 -0.06 -0.98
CA TYR A 42 -7.55 0.85 -2.06
C TYR A 42 -8.74 1.62 -2.61
N GLU A 43 -9.97 1.11 -2.49
CA GLU A 43 -11.12 1.69 -3.21
C GLU A 43 -11.42 3.13 -2.78
N LYS A 44 -11.34 3.42 -1.48
CA LYS A 44 -11.64 4.75 -0.94
C LYS A 44 -10.61 5.80 -1.36
N PRO A 45 -9.28 5.61 -1.13
CA PRO A 45 -8.29 6.60 -1.55
C PRO A 45 -8.19 6.77 -3.07
N LEU A 46 -8.38 5.71 -3.86
CA LEU A 46 -8.37 5.82 -5.32
C LEU A 46 -9.53 6.65 -5.88
N ARG A 47 -10.66 6.73 -5.15
CA ARG A 47 -11.81 7.58 -5.50
C ARG A 47 -11.71 9.00 -4.93
N ASP A 48 -10.78 9.25 -4.01
CA ASP A 48 -10.63 10.57 -3.40
C ASP A 48 -9.78 11.47 -4.32
N PRO A 49 -10.32 12.60 -4.83
CA PRO A 49 -9.59 13.49 -5.73
C PRO A 49 -8.39 14.19 -5.08
N ASN A 50 -8.24 14.14 -3.75
CA ASN A 50 -7.09 14.68 -3.03
C ASN A 50 -6.02 13.63 -2.71
N ILE A 51 -6.31 12.35 -2.93
CA ILE A 51 -5.39 11.24 -2.67
C ILE A 51 -4.99 10.56 -3.98
N GLY A 52 -5.92 9.86 -4.64
CA GLY A 52 -5.62 9.12 -5.87
C GLY A 52 -4.45 8.13 -5.76
N ALA A 53 -4.01 7.61 -6.92
CA ALA A 53 -2.86 6.71 -6.97
C ALA A 53 -1.53 7.43 -6.71
N GLU A 54 -1.46 8.74 -6.96
CA GLU A 54 -0.27 9.59 -6.80
C GLU A 54 0.16 9.81 -5.35
N ARG A 55 -0.67 9.42 -4.37
CA ARG A 55 -0.35 9.48 -2.93
C ARG A 55 -0.11 8.13 -2.28
N LEU A 56 -0.20 7.05 -3.03
CA LEU A 56 0.03 5.69 -2.52
C LEU A 56 1.41 5.20 -2.89
N ILE A 57 2.11 4.53 -1.97
CA ILE A 57 3.39 3.87 -2.22
C ILE A 57 3.32 2.43 -1.74
N TRP A 58 4.00 1.51 -2.41
CA TRP A 58 4.02 0.12 -2.01
C TRP A 58 5.24 -0.23 -1.15
N GLY A 59 5.00 -0.88 -0.02
CA GLY A 59 5.99 -1.36 0.94
C GLY A 59 5.33 -2.32 1.92
N THR A 60 5.93 -3.48 2.18
CA THR A 60 5.29 -4.60 2.90
C THR A 60 5.87 -4.87 4.29
N ASP A 61 6.86 -4.09 4.71
CA ASP A 61 7.62 -4.35 5.94
C ASP A 61 8.37 -5.69 5.94
N TRP A 62 9.08 -5.98 4.84
CA TRP A 62 9.84 -7.24 4.73
C TRP A 62 10.97 -7.32 5.74
N GLY A 63 11.01 -8.44 6.46
CA GLY A 63 11.93 -8.67 7.57
C GLY A 63 11.28 -8.53 8.94
N ALA A 64 10.08 -7.96 9.05
CA ALA A 64 9.34 -7.84 10.31
C ALA A 64 8.52 -9.09 10.69
N ALA A 65 8.59 -10.16 9.89
CA ALA A 65 7.94 -11.46 10.15
C ALA A 65 6.42 -11.39 10.38
N HIS A 66 5.70 -10.57 9.62
CA HIS A 66 4.23 -10.50 9.67
C HIS A 66 3.57 -11.79 9.15
N PRO A 67 2.81 -12.53 9.96
CA PRO A 67 2.05 -13.67 9.48
C PRO A 67 0.73 -13.21 8.86
N VAL A 68 0.22 -14.02 7.92
CA VAL A 68 -1.10 -13.81 7.32
C VAL A 68 -2.12 -14.67 8.04
N GLN A 69 -3.18 -14.05 8.53
CA GLN A 69 -4.35 -14.71 9.09
C GLN A 69 -5.39 -14.99 8.00
N TRP A 70 -6.23 -16.00 8.22
CA TRP A 70 -7.34 -16.35 7.36
C TRP A 70 -8.64 -16.35 8.16
N TRP A 71 -9.61 -15.56 7.70
CA TRP A 71 -10.94 -15.47 8.27
C TRP A 71 -11.99 -15.88 7.22
N PRO A 72 -12.25 -17.19 7.05
CA PRO A 72 -13.23 -17.66 6.09
C PRO A 72 -14.63 -17.13 6.43
N GLY A 73 -15.28 -16.50 5.45
CA GLY A 73 -16.59 -15.84 5.63
C GLY A 73 -16.54 -14.51 6.38
N GLY A 74 -15.35 -14.03 6.74
CA GLY A 74 -15.13 -12.73 7.37
C GLY A 74 -14.57 -11.68 6.43
N TYR A 75 -14.41 -10.46 6.98
CA TYR A 75 -13.84 -9.32 6.28
C TYR A 75 -12.75 -8.65 7.15
N PRO A 76 -11.54 -8.44 6.60
CA PRO A 76 -11.07 -9.00 5.32
C PRO A 76 -10.90 -10.53 5.38
N THR A 77 -10.93 -11.21 4.23
CA THR A 77 -10.79 -12.68 4.17
C THR A 77 -9.39 -13.13 4.60
N THR A 78 -8.36 -12.38 4.21
CA THR A 78 -6.98 -12.54 4.69
C THR A 78 -6.45 -11.18 5.10
N TYR A 79 -5.55 -11.15 6.09
CA TYR A 79 -4.91 -9.93 6.58
C TYR A 79 -3.60 -10.25 7.28
N PHE A 80 -2.71 -9.27 7.35
CA PHE A 80 -1.52 -9.38 8.20
C PHE A 80 -1.92 -9.09 9.65
N ASP A 81 -1.56 -9.99 10.57
CA ASP A 81 -1.76 -9.76 12.00
C ASP A 81 -0.73 -10.51 12.82
N GLN A 82 0.00 -9.75 13.65
CA GLN A 82 0.92 -10.29 14.63
C GLN A 82 0.13 -10.77 15.85
N SER A 83 -0.32 -12.03 15.79
CA SER A 83 -1.04 -12.65 16.90
C SER A 83 -0.24 -12.57 18.19
N ARG A 84 -0.70 -11.71 19.10
CA ARG A 84 -0.11 -11.56 20.45
C ARG A 84 -0.14 -12.86 21.26
N LYS A 85 -1.01 -13.80 20.88
CA LYS A 85 -1.14 -15.10 21.52
C LYS A 85 -0.02 -16.06 21.10
N GLU A 86 0.35 -16.07 19.82
CA GLU A 86 1.35 -17.00 19.27
C GLU A 86 2.78 -16.47 19.45
N GLY A 87 2.94 -15.14 19.57
CA GLY A 87 4.24 -14.49 19.71
C GLY A 87 4.90 -14.19 18.36
N ILE A 88 6.20 -13.90 18.39
CA ILE A 88 6.96 -13.49 17.20
C ILE A 88 7.21 -14.72 16.30
N PRO A 89 6.83 -14.69 15.02
CA PRO A 89 7.07 -15.80 14.11
C PRO A 89 8.56 -16.06 13.90
N ALA A 90 8.94 -17.35 13.89
CA ALA A 90 10.32 -17.78 13.63
C ALA A 90 10.65 -17.92 12.13
N HIS A 91 9.74 -17.53 11.24
CA HIS A 91 9.91 -17.62 9.80
C HIS A 91 9.26 -16.42 9.11
N GLN A 92 9.77 -16.09 7.91
CA GLN A 92 9.21 -15.05 7.05
C GLN A 92 8.46 -15.74 5.90
N ILE A 93 7.16 -15.48 5.80
CA ILE A 93 6.38 -15.88 4.62
C ILE A 93 6.68 -14.94 3.44
N ASP A 94 6.31 -15.36 2.23
CA ASP A 94 6.32 -14.50 1.04
C ASP A 94 5.21 -13.43 1.12
N ILE A 95 5.50 -12.36 1.87
CA ILE A 95 4.60 -11.21 2.02
C ILE A 95 4.52 -10.39 0.73
N PHE A 96 5.55 -10.42 -0.11
CA PHE A 96 5.54 -9.74 -1.41
C PHE A 96 4.48 -10.38 -2.30
N GLY A 97 4.55 -11.69 -2.49
CA GLY A 97 3.57 -12.42 -3.28
C GLY A 97 2.16 -12.33 -2.70
N HIS A 98 2.00 -12.29 -1.37
CA HIS A 98 0.67 -12.08 -0.78
C HIS A 98 0.12 -10.69 -1.07
N SER A 99 0.92 -9.65 -0.84
CA SER A 99 0.54 -8.25 -1.09
C SER A 99 0.23 -7.98 -2.56
N LEU A 100 1.08 -8.49 -3.47
CA LEU A 100 0.89 -8.34 -4.92
C LEU A 100 -0.41 -9.02 -5.39
N ARG A 101 -0.82 -10.15 -4.80
CA ARG A 101 -2.13 -10.76 -5.12
C ARG A 101 -3.32 -9.89 -4.73
N TRP A 102 -3.20 -8.99 -3.75
CA TRP A 102 -4.25 -8.02 -3.45
C TRP A 102 -4.26 -6.86 -4.44
N LEU A 103 -3.08 -6.38 -4.85
CA LEU A 103 -2.95 -5.37 -5.90
C LEU A 103 -3.44 -5.86 -7.26
N ASP A 104 -3.15 -7.11 -7.62
CA ASP A 104 -3.58 -7.73 -8.89
C ASP A 104 -5.11 -7.84 -9.04
N LYS A 105 -5.87 -7.69 -7.94
CA LYS A 105 -7.33 -7.65 -7.97
C LYS A 105 -7.89 -6.26 -8.29
N LEU A 106 -7.05 -5.22 -8.30
CA LEU A 106 -7.48 -3.86 -8.62
C LEU A 106 -7.71 -3.74 -10.13
N ASP A 107 -8.91 -3.30 -10.50
CA ASP A 107 -9.23 -2.93 -11.89
C ASP A 107 -8.95 -1.44 -12.11
N ILE A 108 -7.65 -1.09 -12.21
CA ILE A 108 -7.17 0.28 -12.41
C ILE A 108 -6.23 0.37 -13.61
N PRO A 109 -6.06 1.56 -14.21
CA PRO A 109 -5.08 1.75 -15.28
C PRO A 109 -3.66 1.36 -14.85
N GLN A 110 -2.92 0.72 -15.76
CA GLN A 110 -1.54 0.30 -15.49
C GLN A 110 -0.63 1.45 -15.04
N ASP A 111 -0.84 2.65 -15.56
CA ASP A 111 -0.07 3.82 -15.16
C ASP A 111 -0.29 4.22 -13.69
N ASP A 112 -1.50 4.02 -13.17
CA ASP A 112 -1.81 4.28 -11.75
C ASP A 112 -1.18 3.19 -10.88
N LEU A 113 -1.26 1.93 -11.31
CA LEU A 113 -0.56 0.84 -10.63
C LEU A 113 0.97 1.05 -10.61
N ASN A 114 1.56 1.56 -11.68
CA ASN A 114 2.99 1.89 -11.75
C ASN A 114 3.39 2.98 -10.75
N LEU A 115 2.52 3.97 -10.52
CA LEU A 115 2.76 4.99 -9.50
C LEU A 115 2.82 4.36 -8.10
N ILE A 116 1.87 3.48 -7.78
CA ILE A 116 1.80 2.78 -6.49
C ILE A 116 3.04 1.90 -6.27
N LEU A 117 3.39 1.07 -7.26
CA LEU A 117 4.45 0.05 -7.16
C LEU A 117 5.88 0.63 -7.17
N GLY A 118 6.07 1.90 -7.54
CA GLY A 118 7.41 2.50 -7.49
C GLY A 118 7.51 3.93 -8.00
N GLY A 119 6.62 4.37 -8.89
CA GLY A 119 6.69 5.72 -9.47
C GLY A 119 6.65 6.83 -8.43
N ASN A 120 5.79 6.71 -7.42
CA ASN A 120 5.73 7.69 -6.33
C ASN A 120 6.96 7.60 -5.42
N ALA A 121 7.47 6.40 -5.14
CA ALA A 121 8.70 6.25 -4.38
C ALA A 121 9.85 6.99 -5.06
N VAL A 122 10.07 6.74 -6.36
CA VAL A 122 11.11 7.41 -7.17
C VAL A 122 11.02 8.94 -7.10
N LYS A 123 9.81 9.50 -7.19
CA LYS A 123 9.59 10.95 -7.06
C LYS A 123 9.96 11.48 -5.67
N ILE A 124 9.54 10.77 -4.62
CA ILE A 124 9.80 11.19 -3.23
C ILE A 124 11.31 11.21 -2.95
N ILE A 125 12.05 10.20 -3.44
CA ILE A 125 13.50 10.07 -3.21
C ILE A 125 14.36 10.77 -4.28
N LYS A 126 13.72 11.48 -5.22
CA LYS A 126 14.37 12.31 -6.25
C LYS A 126 15.34 11.52 -7.13
N LEU A 127 14.86 10.41 -7.71
CA LEU A 127 15.65 9.56 -8.60
C LEU A 127 15.12 9.54 -10.04
N GLU A 128 14.23 10.45 -10.42
CA GLU A 128 13.61 10.49 -11.76
C GLU A 128 14.66 10.56 -12.89
N ASP A 129 15.74 11.32 -12.67
CA ASP A 129 16.86 11.50 -13.60
C ASP A 129 17.78 10.27 -13.72
N LYS A 130 17.64 9.31 -12.80
CA LYS A 130 18.44 8.09 -12.74
C LYS A 130 17.68 6.84 -13.21
N MET A 131 16.38 6.96 -13.46
CA MET A 131 15.60 5.83 -13.93
C MET A 131 15.89 5.55 -15.41
N PRO A 132 16.25 4.31 -15.78
CA PRO A 132 16.59 3.98 -17.17
C PRO A 132 15.37 3.98 -18.10
N HIS A 133 14.16 4.02 -17.55
CA HIS A 133 12.90 3.93 -18.30
C HIS A 133 11.91 4.99 -17.83
N THR A 134 11.39 5.79 -18.77
CA THR A 134 10.38 6.83 -18.50
C THR A 134 8.96 6.28 -18.38
N ARG A 135 8.74 5.01 -18.75
CA ARG A 135 7.42 4.33 -18.80
C ARG A 135 6.74 4.17 -17.45
N MET A 136 7.42 4.50 -16.35
CA MET A 136 6.88 4.50 -14.99
C MET A 136 6.00 5.72 -14.71
N PHE A 137 6.06 6.75 -15.55
CA PHE A 137 5.33 8.00 -15.36
C PHE A 137 4.36 8.26 -16.52
N LYS A 138 3.15 8.74 -16.20
CA LYS A 138 2.23 9.30 -17.19
C LYS A 138 2.91 10.49 -17.87
N GLN A 139 3.18 10.38 -19.17
CA GLN A 139 3.76 11.45 -19.99
C GLN A 139 2.81 11.75 -21.14
N PHE A 140 2.43 13.02 -21.29
CA PHE A 140 1.63 13.50 -22.41
C PHE A 140 2.48 14.47 -23.23
N LEU A 141 2.51 14.29 -24.54
CA LEU A 141 3.03 15.31 -25.44
C LEU A 141 1.96 16.38 -25.58
N LEU A 142 2.24 17.58 -25.07
CA LEU A 142 1.44 18.78 -25.30
C LEU A 142 1.90 19.47 -26.59
#